data_AF-A0A174GXV9-F1
#
_entry.id   AF-A0A174GXV9-F1
#
_cell.length_a   1.000
_cell.length_b   1.000
_cell.length_c   1.000
_cell.angle_alpha   90.00
_cell.angle_beta   90.00
_cell.angle_gamma   90.00
#
_symmetry.space_group_name_H-M   'P 1'
#
loop_
_entity.id
_entity.type
_entity.pdbx_description
1 polymer ?
#
loop_
_entity_poly.entity_id
_entity_poly.type
_entity_poly.pdbx_seq_one_letter_code
_entity_poly.pdbx_strand_id
1 'polypeptide(L)'
;MVQDKAVNTKGAQLIFTTHDAMLLDLNFFRRDQIWFAEKNDETCATEPYSLASFSPRKGENVRKGYLQGRFGAIPFIGGDA
;
A
#
# COMPACT_ATOMS: atom_id res chain seq x y z
N MET A 1 -11.59 -13.48 3.89
CA MET A 1 -12.55 -13.78 2.80
C MET A 1 -11.84 -14.16 1.50
N VAL A 2 -11.08 -13.27 0.83
CA VAL A 2 -10.33 -13.63 -0.40
C VAL A 2 -9.11 -14.52 -0.15
N GLN A 3 -8.40 -14.36 0.97
CA GLN A 3 -7.24 -15.22 1.33
C GLN A 3 -7.66 -16.55 1.99
N ASP A 4 -8.94 -16.72 2.32
CA ASP A 4 -9.44 -17.91 3.00
C ASP A 4 -9.74 -18.99 1.97
N LYS A 5 -9.07 -20.16 2.07
CA LYS A 5 -9.26 -21.27 1.12
C LYS A 5 -10.64 -21.93 1.21
N ALA A 6 -11.32 -21.82 2.36
CA ALA A 6 -12.67 -22.36 2.52
C ALA A 6 -13.70 -21.50 1.77
N VAL A 7 -13.44 -20.20 1.63
CA VAL A 7 -14.33 -19.26 0.94
C VAL A 7 -13.91 -19.06 -0.53
N ASN A 8 -12.62 -18.84 -0.78
CA ASN A 8 -12.07 -18.64 -2.11
C ASN A 8 -11.61 -19.97 -2.73
N THR A 9 -12.55 -20.88 -2.96
CA THR A 9 -12.29 -22.24 -3.46
C THR A 9 -11.73 -22.29 -4.88
N LYS A 10 -11.87 -21.19 -5.64
CA LYS A 10 -11.38 -21.07 -7.02
C LYS A 10 -10.09 -20.23 -7.14
N GLY A 11 -9.53 -19.75 -6.03
CA GLY A 11 -8.29 -18.97 -6.05
C GLY A 11 -8.38 -17.64 -6.80
N ALA A 12 -9.54 -16.98 -6.77
CA ALA A 12 -9.73 -15.67 -7.38
C ALA A 12 -8.78 -14.64 -6.78
N GLN A 13 -8.28 -13.72 -7.61
CA GLN A 13 -7.46 -12.59 -7.18
C GLN A 13 -8.29 -11.31 -7.19
N LEU A 14 -8.15 -10.50 -6.13
CA LEU A 14 -8.76 -9.18 -6.03
C LEU A 14 -7.66 -8.13 -6.05
N ILE A 15 -7.72 -7.23 -7.03
CA ILE A 15 -6.88 -6.05 -7.13
C ILE A 15 -7.79 -4.85 -6.95
N PHE A 16 -7.44 -3.97 -6.01
CA PHE A 16 -8.20 -2.76 -5.74
C PHE A 16 -7.26 -1.64 -5.31
N THR A 17 -7.72 -0.40 -5.44
CA THR A 17 -7.03 0.80 -4.94
C THR A 17 -7.91 1.47 -3.89
N THR A 18 -7.29 2.15 -2.93
CA THR A 18 -7.99 2.85 -1.85
C THR A 18 -7.12 3.96 -1.29
N HIS A 19 -7.75 4.99 -0.72
CA HIS A 19 -7.08 6.00 0.11
C HIS A 19 -7.18 5.68 1.61
N ASP A 20 -7.84 4.59 2.01
CA ASP A 20 -7.98 4.19 3.40
C ASP A 20 -6.68 3.58 3.96
N ALA A 21 -5.93 4.40 4.70
CA ALA A 21 -4.69 3.99 5.35
C ALA A 21 -4.88 2.95 6.47
N MET A 22 -6.11 2.69 6.94
CA MET A 22 -6.37 1.64 7.94
C MET A 22 -6.05 0.24 7.42
N LEU A 23 -6.05 0.05 6.10
CA LEU A 23 -5.72 -1.22 5.46
C LEU A 23 -4.19 -1.46 5.33
N LEU A 24 -3.35 -0.50 5.72
CA LEU A 24 -1.89 -0.64 5.76
C LEU A 24 -1.43 -1.40 7.02
N ASP A 25 -1.88 -2.65 7.14
CA ASP A 25 -1.55 -3.55 8.25
C ASP A 25 -1.09 -4.93 7.73
N LEU A 26 0.05 -5.38 8.23
CA LEU A 26 0.67 -6.67 7.88
C LEU A 26 -0.08 -7.88 8.45
N ASN A 27 -1.08 -7.66 9.32
CA ASN A 27 -2.00 -8.70 9.79
C ASN A 27 -3.06 -9.05 8.74
N PHE A 28 -3.42 -8.10 7.87
CA PHE A 28 -4.39 -8.33 6.79
C PHE A 28 -3.74 -8.73 5.47
N PHE A 29 -2.60 -8.10 5.14
CA PHE A 29 -1.91 -8.28 3.87
C PHE A 29 -0.43 -8.58 4.08
N ARG A 30 0.16 -9.38 3.21
CA ARG A 30 1.62 -9.50 3.18
C ARG A 30 2.25 -8.25 2.58
N ARG A 31 3.53 -7.99 2.91
CA ARG A 31 4.28 -6.83 2.38
C ARG A 31 4.34 -6.75 0.84
N ASP A 32 4.34 -7.89 0.15
CA ASP A 32 4.35 -8.00 -1.32
C ASP A 32 2.98 -7.73 -1.95
N GLN A 33 1.90 -7.72 -1.14
CA GLN A 33 0.54 -7.44 -1.58
C GLN A 33 0.14 -5.97 -1.41
N ILE A 34 0.99 -5.16 -0.76
CA ILE A 34 0.78 -3.74 -0.58
C ILE A 34 1.63 -2.99 -1.61
N TRP A 35 0.98 -2.13 -2.39
CA TRP A 35 1.58 -1.32 -3.42
C TRP A 35 1.16 0.14 -3.23
N PHE A 36 2.10 1.03 -3.45
CA PHE A 36 1.90 2.46 -3.48
C PHE A 36 1.92 2.94 -4.93
N ALA A 37 1.27 4.07 -5.17
CA ALA A 37 1.27 4.75 -6.45
C ALA A 37 1.64 6.21 -6.21
N GLU A 38 2.71 6.66 -6.84
CA GLU A 38 3.21 8.03 -6.72
C GLU A 38 3.30 8.66 -8.10
N LYS A 39 3.06 9.97 -8.17
CA LYS A 39 3.24 10.72 -9.41
C LYS A 39 4.71 11.12 -9.50
N ASN A 40 5.36 10.82 -10.61
CA ASN A 40 6.68 11.33 -10.91
C ASN A 40 6.59 12.83 -11.27
N ASP A 41 7.35 13.67 -10.59
CA ASP A 41 7.28 15.12 -10.75
C ASP A 41 7.80 15.62 -12.11
N GLU A 42 8.73 14.91 -12.72
CA GLU A 42 9.33 15.28 -14.01
C GLU A 42 8.47 14.83 -15.19
N THR A 43 8.02 13.58 -15.16
CA THR A 43 7.32 12.94 -16.28
C THR A 43 5.80 12.99 -16.17
N CYS A 44 5.28 13.35 -14.99
CA CYS A 44 3.87 13.26 -14.62
C CYS A 44 3.25 11.85 -14.70
N ALA A 45 4.05 10.80 -14.88
CA ALA A 45 3.58 9.42 -14.91
C ALA A 45 3.29 8.89 -13.50
N THR A 46 2.37 7.93 -13.40
CA THR A 46 2.15 7.18 -12.16
C THR A 46 3.16 6.04 -12.07
N GLU A 47 3.93 6.00 -10.99
CA GLU A 47 4.91 4.96 -10.68
C GLU A 47 4.38 4.08 -9.54
N PRO A 48 4.01 2.82 -9.82
CA PRO A 48 3.64 1.86 -8.80
C PRO A 48 4.89 1.18 -8.22
N TYR A 49 4.97 1.07 -6.90
CA TYR A 49 6.03 0.34 -6.22
C TYR A 49 5.54 -0.41 -4.99
N SER A 50 6.17 -1.55 -4.69
CA SER A 50 5.75 -2.41 -3.58
C SER A 50 6.36 -1.96 -2.26
N LEU A 51 5.59 -2.12 -1.17
CA LEU A 51 6.11 -2.02 0.20
C LEU A 51 7.26 -3.01 0.45
N ALA A 52 7.28 -4.14 -0.26
CA ALA A 52 8.35 -5.14 -0.14
C ALA A 52 9.75 -4.57 -0.41
N SER A 53 9.86 -3.54 -1.26
CA SER A 53 11.13 -2.86 -1.58
C SER A 53 11.76 -2.16 -0.37
N PHE A 54 10.96 -1.84 0.65
CA PHE A 54 11.42 -1.15 1.87
C PHE A 54 11.80 -2.10 3.01
N SER A 55 11.63 -3.41 2.82
CA SER A 55 11.95 -4.45 3.81
C SER A 55 11.48 -4.15 5.25
N PRO A 56 10.19 -3.80 5.48
CA PRO A 56 9.68 -3.52 6.82
C PRO A 56 9.84 -4.74 7.73
N ARG A 57 10.12 -4.50 9.01
CA ARG A 57 10.27 -5.58 10.00
C ARG A 57 8.93 -6.25 10.27
N LYS A 58 8.98 -7.52 10.67
CA LYS A 58 7.78 -8.25 11.11
C LYS A 58 7.21 -7.53 12.36
N GLY A 59 5.93 -7.17 12.31
CA GLY A 59 5.25 -6.44 13.40
C GLY A 59 5.48 -4.92 13.41
N GLU A 60 6.15 -4.37 12.41
CA GLU A 60 6.28 -2.93 12.25
C GLU A 60 4.91 -2.28 11.97
N ASN A 61 4.67 -1.11 12.56
CA ASN A 61 3.47 -0.33 12.27
C ASN A 61 3.63 0.40 10.92
N VAL A 62 3.34 -0.32 9.83
CA VAL A 62 3.46 0.18 8.45
C VAL A 62 2.61 1.43 8.24
N ARG A 63 1.37 1.46 8.75
CA ARG A 63 0.51 2.64 8.70
C ARG A 63 1.20 3.88 9.27
N LYS A 64 1.83 3.78 10.45
CA LYS A 64 2.56 4.89 11.05
C LYS A 64 3.73 5.33 10.16
N GLY A 65 4.49 4.39 9.60
CA GLY A 65 5.57 4.71 8.67
C GLY A 65 5.09 5.44 7.42
N TYR A 66 3.97 5.00 6.84
CA TYR A 66 3.33 5.66 5.70
C TYR A 66 2.91 7.09 6.03
N LEU A 67 2.20 7.30 7.15
CA LEU A 67 1.78 8.62 7.61
C LEU A 67 2.95 9.56 7.94
N GLN A 68 4.13 9.00 8.21
CA GLN A 68 5.38 9.76 8.42
C GLN A 68 6.16 10.01 7.11
N GLY A 69 5.64 9.60 5.96
CA GLY A 69 6.27 9.80 4.65
C GLY A 69 7.39 8.82 4.30
N ARG A 70 7.62 7.78 5.12
CA ARG A 70 8.75 6.86 4.91
C ARG A 70 8.68 6.09 3.58
N PHE A 71 7.47 5.85 3.10
CA PHE A 71 7.24 5.07 1.89
C PHE A 71 6.81 5.92 0.69
N GLY A 72 6.89 7.26 0.78
CA GLY A 72 6.34 8.14 -0.27
C GLY A 72 4.82 7.98 -0.43
N ALA A 73 4.30 8.42 -1.58
CA ALA A 73 2.89 8.30 -1.96
C ALA A 73 1.91 8.85 -0.90
N ILE A 74 2.35 9.80 -0.08
CA ILE A 74 1.48 10.45 0.90
C ILE A 74 0.58 11.44 0.18
N PRO A 75 -0.70 11.58 0.57
CA PRO A 75 -1.55 12.59 -0.02
C PRO A 75 -1.01 13.98 0.33
N PHE A 76 -0.71 14.79 -0.69
CA PHE A 76 -0.44 16.21 -0.52
C PHE A 76 -1.77 16.94 -0.34
N ILE A 77 -2.16 17.15 0.92
CA ILE A 77 -3.34 17.96 1.29
C ILE A 77 -2.85 19.39 1.47
N GLY A 78 -2.45 20.03 0.38
CA GLY A 78 -1.86 21.37 0.41
C GLY A 78 -1.92 22.01 -0.97
N GLY A 79 -3.06 22.64 -1.27
CA GLY A 79 -3.15 23.66 -2.29
C GLY A 79 -3.32 24.99 -1.57
N ASP A 80 -2.21 25.69 -1.37
CA ASP A 80 -2.13 27.15 -1.19
C ASP A 80 -0.66 27.56 -1.34
N ALA A 81 -0.23 27.72 -2.60
CA ALA A 81 0.70 28.73 -3.11
C ALA A 81 0.88 28.54 -4.63
#